data_AF-A0A8K1Y992-F1
#
_entry.id   AF-A0A8K1Y992-F1
#
_cell.length_a   1.000
_cell.length_b   1.000
_cell.length_c   1.000
_cell.angle_alpha   90.00
_cell.angle_beta   90.00
_cell.angle_gamma   90.00
#
_symmetry.space_group_name_H-M   'P 1'
#
loop_
_entity.id
_entity.type
_entity.pdbx_description
1 polymer ?
#
loop_
_entity_poly.entity_id
_entity_poly.type
_entity_poly.pdbx_seq_one_letter_code
_entity_poly.pdbx_strand_id
1 'polypeptide(L)'
;MLKFQDKLVVITGSGTGIGKAIAIKFAENGANIVILGRRKEPLEEAAKELQPIIDKAKSGAFVKIFPGVDVSDEAGVSQMFEDLKKSHGTVDIVVNNAGVSGPVTCFTNSSMSDFKSTVGIHLTGTFWTSAQAIKSMKSGCKIVTISTFFTEERPFEQRPYRFRSPYTASQGAKNRLAEAMSWELTDKGIISIATNPGPVHSDRIYKTVYPKAAAEFMRVSGFENLTPEEVETVNNDILPLLGEDENTVKNGVRQAASKLAKTKSITSEPEIQKLGNTIISLLTKIQQIAEKIQNNTSKMIADEQFLSQQQVAETVLMLCDENISKILNGKVIPGDRVFYPVKPHIACSVPETKPDYNSKVVLFVVDATEESDVSRVEHLAQNIESNGGKTVILISKTSIKQAEERLSKFHSHVMDINNQENMKRMLNTATRKIGSINVVIYVTGKLPQVTKITELSRQQWDGLVDKFINTPALVLQEVLNRFVPGGAKNPPLFKEKEGSIIIIGPDMPVGSKVTGKDRAKVEVFRGALRPFVTTVNQELSDVLKSKIRIHLILPGSIDGAESDNSKILNAVNFFKTGKAITNSEVIYYPDETRT
;
A
#
# COMPACT_ATOMS: atom_id res chain seq x y z
N MET A 1 -13.34 21.00 34.29
CA MET A 1 -12.19 20.22 33.79
C MET A 1 -12.33 20.15 32.27
N LEU A 2 -11.28 20.48 31.52
CA LEU A 2 -11.34 20.36 30.05
C LEU A 2 -11.44 18.88 29.66
N LYS A 3 -11.99 18.61 28.48
CA LYS A 3 -12.38 17.26 28.05
C LYS A 3 -11.25 16.22 28.12
N PHE A 4 -10.03 16.64 27.79
CA PHE A 4 -8.84 15.79 27.79
C PHE A 4 -7.79 16.27 28.79
N GLN A 5 -8.21 17.00 29.84
CA GLN A 5 -7.31 17.42 30.90
C GLN A 5 -6.62 16.19 31.53
N ASP A 6 -5.33 16.33 31.83
CA ASP A 6 -4.46 15.29 32.38
C ASP A 6 -4.21 14.07 31.47
N LYS A 7 -4.74 14.06 30.23
CA LYS A 7 -4.51 12.98 29.26
C LYS A 7 -3.23 13.18 28.49
N LEU A 8 -2.40 12.14 28.39
CA LEU A 8 -1.17 12.13 27.59
C LEU A 8 -1.45 11.61 26.17
N VAL A 9 -1.26 12.48 25.18
CA VAL A 9 -1.56 12.21 23.76
C VAL A 9 -0.26 12.20 22.95
N VAL A 10 0.05 11.05 22.35
CA VAL A 10 1.22 10.86 21.47
C VAL A 10 0.76 10.89 20.01
N ILE A 11 1.35 11.79 19.21
CA ILE A 11 0.94 12.00 17.82
C ILE A 11 2.16 11.86 16.92
N THR A 12 2.15 10.85 16.05
CA THR A 12 3.26 10.61 15.12
C THR A 12 3.19 11.55 13.92
N GLY A 13 4.34 12.04 13.43
CA GLY A 13 4.39 12.92 12.25
C GLY A 13 3.68 14.26 12.46
N SER A 14 3.89 14.88 13.62
CA SER A 14 3.10 16.01 14.14
C SER A 14 3.75 17.38 14.03
N GLY A 15 4.91 17.50 13.36
CA GLY A 15 5.54 18.80 13.11
C GLY A 15 4.80 19.64 12.07
N THR A 16 3.99 19.04 11.19
CA THR A 16 3.24 19.75 10.15
C THR A 16 1.88 19.08 9.87
N GLY A 17 1.04 19.75 9.09
CA GLY A 17 -0.15 19.15 8.50
C GLY A 17 -1.19 18.67 9.53
N ILE A 18 -1.85 17.55 9.18
CA ILE A 18 -2.89 16.91 10.00
C ILE A 18 -2.39 16.60 11.43
N GLY A 19 -1.16 16.08 11.57
CA GLY A 19 -0.61 15.76 12.89
C GLY A 19 -0.46 16.98 13.79
N LYS A 20 -0.02 18.13 13.25
CA LYS A 20 0.05 19.40 13.98
C LYS A 20 -1.35 19.91 14.35
N ALA A 21 -2.31 19.83 13.42
CA ALA A 21 -3.70 20.24 13.69
C ALA A 21 -4.35 19.38 14.79
N ILE A 22 -4.08 18.07 14.81
CA ILE A 22 -4.52 17.17 15.89
C ILE A 22 -3.91 17.60 17.23
N ALA A 23 -2.60 17.87 17.26
CA ALA A 23 -1.92 18.32 18.47
C ALA A 23 -2.53 19.62 19.04
N ILE A 24 -2.78 20.59 18.17
CA ILE A 24 -3.45 21.84 18.51
C ILE A 24 -4.83 21.58 19.11
N LYS A 25 -5.66 20.75 18.47
CA LYS A 25 -7.02 20.47 18.94
C LYS A 25 -7.04 19.78 20.31
N PHE A 26 -6.11 18.87 20.57
CA PHE A 26 -5.99 18.24 21.89
C PHE A 26 -5.48 19.21 22.96
N ALA A 27 -4.53 20.09 22.62
CA ALA A 27 -4.04 21.14 23.54
C ALA A 27 -5.15 22.12 23.94
N GLU A 28 -5.98 22.55 22.98
CA GLU A 28 -7.18 23.36 23.25
C GLU A 28 -8.15 22.69 24.24
N ASN A 29 -8.12 21.35 24.32
CA ASN A 29 -8.94 20.55 25.23
C ASN A 29 -8.16 20.07 26.46
N GLY A 30 -7.01 20.68 26.76
CA GLY A 30 -6.28 20.54 28.02
C GLY A 30 -5.35 19.34 28.10
N ALA A 31 -5.10 18.63 27.00
CA ALA A 31 -4.25 17.43 27.00
C ALA A 31 -2.75 17.77 27.06
N ASN A 32 -1.99 16.86 27.66
CA ASN A 32 -0.52 16.80 27.56
C ASN A 32 -0.14 16.26 26.19
N ILE A 33 0.69 16.98 25.44
CA ILE A 33 0.98 16.68 24.04
C ILE A 33 2.41 16.17 23.88
N VAL A 34 2.56 15.03 23.21
CA VAL A 34 3.84 14.53 22.72
C VAL A 34 3.83 14.58 21.19
N ILE A 35 4.70 15.42 20.63
CA ILE A 35 4.92 15.52 19.19
C ILE A 35 6.25 14.87 18.81
N LEU A 36 6.24 14.13 17.69
CA LEU A 36 7.43 13.43 17.21
C LEU A 36 7.51 13.37 15.68
N GLY A 37 8.74 13.22 15.20
CA GLY A 37 9.05 13.04 13.79
C GLY A 37 10.53 13.26 13.49
N ARG A 38 10.91 13.08 12.23
CA ARG A 38 12.32 13.09 11.80
C ARG A 38 12.98 14.47 11.85
N ARG A 39 12.24 15.52 11.48
CA ARG A 39 12.79 16.88 11.33
C ARG A 39 12.58 17.67 12.61
N LYS A 40 13.66 18.28 13.11
CA LYS A 40 13.66 19.03 14.37
C LYS A 40 12.96 20.38 14.22
N GLU A 41 13.28 21.14 13.18
CA GLU A 41 12.81 22.52 13.02
C GLU A 41 11.27 22.62 12.98
N PRO A 42 10.54 21.81 12.19
CA PRO A 42 9.07 21.86 12.18
C PRO A 42 8.43 21.46 13.50
N LEU A 43 9.09 20.59 14.30
CA LEU A 43 8.60 20.22 15.62
C LEU A 43 8.78 21.35 16.62
N GLU A 44 9.90 22.08 16.56
CA GLU A 44 10.12 23.26 17.40
C GLU A 44 9.13 24.39 17.06
N GLU A 45 8.84 24.61 15.78
CA GLU A 45 7.79 25.53 15.34
C GLU A 45 6.41 25.12 15.86
N ALA A 46 6.04 23.84 15.71
CA ALA A 46 4.79 23.32 16.24
C ALA A 46 4.69 23.46 17.77
N ALA A 47 5.78 23.22 18.51
CA ALA A 47 5.80 23.41 19.96
C ALA A 47 5.62 24.89 20.36
N LYS A 48 6.24 25.83 19.63
CA LYS A 48 6.04 27.27 19.83
C LYS A 48 4.59 27.70 19.58
N GLU A 49 3.92 27.11 18.59
CA GLU A 49 2.48 27.36 18.34
C GLU A 49 1.58 26.75 19.42
N LEU A 50 1.94 25.60 19.99
CA LEU A 50 1.18 24.91 21.03
C LEU A 50 1.26 25.60 22.39
N GLN A 51 2.40 26.21 22.74
CA GLN A 51 2.61 26.77 24.07
C GLN A 51 1.56 27.85 24.45
N PRO A 52 1.27 28.87 23.63
CA PRO A 52 0.24 29.86 23.96
C PRO A 52 -1.17 29.26 24.08
N ILE A 53 -1.47 28.19 23.33
CA ILE A 53 -2.76 27.50 23.38
C ILE A 53 -2.91 26.79 24.73
N ILE A 54 -1.86 26.10 25.17
CA ILE A 54 -1.77 25.45 26.48
C ILE A 54 -1.93 26.47 27.60
N ASP A 55 -1.20 27.59 27.54
CA ASP A 55 -1.25 28.65 28.55
C ASP A 55 -2.67 29.27 28.65
N LYS A 56 -3.32 29.49 27.49
CA LYS A 56 -4.69 30.00 27.42
C LYS A 56 -5.72 29.01 27.98
N ALA A 57 -5.51 27.71 27.79
CA ALA A 57 -6.39 26.66 28.29
C ALA A 57 -6.36 26.54 29.83
N LYS A 58 -5.29 27.04 30.49
CA LYS A 58 -5.09 27.00 31.95
C LYS A 58 -5.28 25.60 32.55
N SER A 59 -4.89 24.56 31.80
CA SER A 59 -5.07 23.16 32.19
C SER A 59 -3.90 22.58 32.99
N GLY A 60 -2.75 23.26 33.01
CA GLY A 60 -1.49 22.70 33.51
C GLY A 60 -0.82 21.72 32.53
N ALA A 61 -1.29 21.66 31.29
CA ALA A 61 -0.72 20.78 30.28
C ALA A 61 0.69 21.21 29.84
N PHE A 62 1.40 20.30 29.16
CA PHE A 62 2.70 20.57 28.56
C PHE A 62 2.80 20.06 27.11
N VAL A 63 3.81 20.53 26.39
CA VAL A 63 4.23 19.98 25.09
C VAL A 63 5.65 19.40 25.20
N LYS A 64 5.82 18.16 24.76
CA LYS A 64 7.11 17.45 24.68
C LYS A 64 7.44 17.10 23.23
N ILE A 65 8.67 17.38 22.82
CA ILE A 65 9.16 17.05 21.47
C ILE A 65 10.10 15.83 21.49
N PHE A 66 9.99 14.98 20.48
CA PHE A 66 10.97 13.92 20.15
C PHE A 66 11.39 14.04 18.68
N PRO A 67 12.43 14.84 18.38
CA PRO A 67 12.99 14.95 17.03
C PRO A 67 13.84 13.71 16.67
N GLY A 68 14.04 13.48 15.38
CA GLY A 68 14.87 12.36 14.88
C GLY A 68 14.18 10.99 14.90
N VAL A 69 12.97 10.89 15.45
CA VAL A 69 12.23 9.62 15.48
C VAL A 69 11.64 9.32 14.09
N ASP A 70 12.17 8.28 13.45
CA ASP A 70 11.55 7.63 12.29
C ASP A 70 10.65 6.49 12.80
N VAL A 71 9.36 6.52 12.45
CA VAL A 71 8.41 5.49 12.90
C VAL A 71 8.74 4.10 12.34
N SER A 72 9.47 4.01 11.24
CA SER A 72 9.91 2.73 10.68
C SER A 72 11.13 2.14 11.39
N ASP A 73 11.84 2.92 12.20
CA ASP A 73 12.98 2.47 12.98
C ASP A 73 12.54 1.85 14.32
N GLU A 74 12.98 0.61 14.55
CA GLU A 74 12.62 -0.14 15.76
C GLU A 74 13.19 0.51 17.03
N ALA A 75 14.48 0.87 16.98
CA ALA A 75 15.23 1.34 18.13
C ALA A 75 14.75 2.74 18.54
N GLY A 76 14.63 3.66 17.57
CA GLY A 76 14.16 5.02 17.81
C GLY A 76 12.77 5.09 18.44
N VAL A 77 11.82 4.28 17.96
CA VAL A 77 10.47 4.23 18.56
C VAL A 77 10.50 3.61 19.96
N SER A 78 11.24 2.50 20.15
CA SER A 78 11.32 1.83 21.45
C SER A 78 11.93 2.75 22.52
N GLN A 79 13.05 3.39 22.21
CA GLN A 79 13.74 4.32 23.11
C GLN A 79 12.84 5.50 23.48
N MET A 80 12.12 6.07 22.52
CA MET A 80 11.19 7.18 22.78
C MET A 80 10.08 6.80 23.76
N PHE A 81 9.49 5.61 23.63
CA PHE A 81 8.47 5.14 24.58
C PHE A 81 9.05 4.80 25.95
N GLU A 82 10.28 4.29 26.04
CA GLU A 82 10.97 4.08 27.32
C GLU A 82 11.22 5.40 28.05
N ASP A 83 11.70 6.42 27.33
CA ASP A 83 11.95 7.75 27.88
C ASP A 83 10.64 8.39 28.33
N LEU A 84 9.58 8.27 27.52
CA LEU A 84 8.25 8.79 27.85
C LEU A 84 7.67 8.11 29.10
N LYS A 85 7.82 6.78 29.22
CA LYS A 85 7.38 6.04 30.40
C LYS A 85 8.10 6.50 31.66
N LYS A 86 9.42 6.76 31.58
CA LYS A 86 10.22 7.27 32.70
C LYS A 86 9.82 8.69 33.11
N SER A 87 9.51 9.56 32.15
CA SER A 87 9.26 10.98 32.42
C SER A 87 7.80 11.31 32.74
N HIS A 88 6.84 10.68 32.06
CA HIS A 88 5.43 11.11 32.04
C HIS A 88 4.42 9.97 32.26
N GLY A 89 4.88 8.72 32.37
CA GLY A 89 4.04 7.59 32.80
C GLY A 89 3.24 6.94 31.68
N THR A 90 1.91 6.84 31.86
CA THR A 90 1.01 6.09 30.97
C THR A 90 0.60 6.94 29.77
N VAL A 91 0.64 6.36 28.57
CA VAL A 91 0.05 6.99 27.38
C VAL A 91 -1.45 6.72 27.35
N ASP A 92 -2.27 7.78 27.31
CA ASP A 92 -3.72 7.64 27.23
C ASP A 92 -4.21 7.46 25.80
N ILE A 93 -3.62 8.20 24.86
CA ILE A 93 -4.04 8.24 23.47
C ILE A 93 -2.82 8.19 22.55
N VAL A 94 -2.84 7.29 21.56
CA VAL A 94 -1.90 7.30 20.45
C VAL A 94 -2.62 7.61 19.15
N VAL A 95 -2.07 8.54 18.38
CA VAL A 95 -2.52 8.85 17.03
C VAL A 95 -1.43 8.46 16.02
N ASN A 96 -1.67 7.37 15.31
CA ASN A 96 -0.83 6.89 14.21
C ASN A 96 -1.15 7.71 12.94
N ASN A 97 -0.51 8.87 12.81
CA ASN A 97 -0.69 9.82 11.71
C ASN A 97 0.51 9.88 10.74
N ALA A 98 1.72 9.49 11.18
CA ALA A 98 2.91 9.57 10.35
C ALA A 98 2.75 8.85 9.00
N GLY A 99 3.26 9.48 7.94
CA GLY A 99 3.18 8.93 6.61
C GLY A 99 3.88 9.79 5.56
N VAL A 100 4.27 9.15 4.46
CA VAL A 100 4.91 9.77 3.29
C VAL A 100 4.04 9.60 2.04
N SER A 101 4.31 10.35 0.96
CA SER A 101 3.66 10.08 -0.33
C SER A 101 3.98 8.68 -0.85
N GLY A 102 5.19 8.19 -0.56
CA GLY A 102 5.79 7.09 -1.29
C GLY A 102 6.12 7.49 -2.73
N PRO A 103 6.54 6.53 -3.56
CA PRO A 103 6.69 6.76 -5.00
C PRO A 103 5.33 7.14 -5.61
N VAL A 104 5.37 8.01 -6.62
CA VAL A 104 4.21 8.41 -7.42
C VAL A 104 4.55 8.11 -8.88
N THR A 105 4.54 6.82 -9.22
CA THR A 105 4.87 6.29 -10.55
C THR A 105 4.16 4.95 -10.75
N CYS A 106 4.09 4.42 -11.98
CA CYS A 106 3.56 3.06 -12.21
C CYS A 106 4.29 2.03 -11.33
N PHE A 107 3.58 1.01 -10.85
CA PHE A 107 4.17 -0.06 -10.05
C PHE A 107 5.40 -0.71 -10.71
N THR A 108 5.40 -0.82 -12.03
CA THR A 108 6.50 -1.37 -12.82
C THR A 108 7.76 -0.49 -12.82
N ASN A 109 7.63 0.80 -12.54
CA ASN A 109 8.74 1.76 -12.45
C ASN A 109 9.13 2.10 -11.00
N SER A 110 8.34 1.70 -10.01
CA SER A 110 8.67 1.87 -8.59
C SER A 110 9.79 0.93 -8.18
N SER A 111 10.84 1.41 -7.51
CA SER A 111 11.83 0.49 -6.95
C SER A 111 11.23 -0.34 -5.81
N MET A 112 11.70 -1.59 -5.63
CA MET A 112 11.31 -2.39 -4.46
C MET A 112 11.77 -1.78 -3.14
N SER A 113 12.86 -1.01 -3.15
CA SER A 113 13.31 -0.26 -1.97
C SER A 113 12.27 0.79 -1.55
N ASP A 114 11.77 1.58 -2.49
CA ASP A 114 10.74 2.59 -2.21
C ASP A 114 9.41 1.97 -1.80
N PHE A 115 9.07 0.82 -2.41
CA PHE A 115 7.90 0.04 -2.01
C PHE A 115 8.01 -0.39 -0.54
N LYS A 116 9.12 -1.06 -0.17
CA LYS A 116 9.39 -1.53 1.20
C LYS A 116 9.45 -0.37 2.19
N SER A 117 10.10 0.74 1.83
CA SER A 117 10.17 1.94 2.67
C SER A 117 8.79 2.52 2.95
N THR A 118 7.93 2.61 1.92
CA THR A 118 6.57 3.11 2.06
C THR A 118 5.73 2.19 2.98
N VAL A 119 5.81 0.88 2.79
CA VAL A 119 5.16 -0.10 3.68
C VAL A 119 5.70 0.01 5.11
N GLY A 120 7.01 0.12 5.28
CA GLY A 120 7.68 0.25 6.56
C GLY A 120 7.21 1.48 7.35
N ILE A 121 7.10 2.64 6.70
CA ILE A 121 6.64 3.87 7.34
C ILE A 121 5.16 3.80 7.71
N HIS A 122 4.31 3.43 6.75
CA HIS A 122 2.86 3.47 6.96
C HIS A 122 2.39 2.33 7.86
N LEU A 123 2.69 1.09 7.50
CA LEU A 123 2.15 -0.08 8.18
C LEU A 123 3.01 -0.46 9.39
N THR A 124 4.30 -0.73 9.18
CA THR A 124 5.17 -1.20 10.27
C THR A 124 5.36 -0.13 11.35
N GLY A 125 5.47 1.15 10.97
CA GLY A 125 5.54 2.24 11.95
C GLY A 125 4.26 2.40 12.77
N THR A 126 3.09 2.19 12.16
CA THR A 126 1.79 2.17 12.87
C THR A 126 1.74 1.00 13.85
N PHE A 127 2.14 -0.20 13.41
CA PHE A 127 2.20 -1.38 14.25
C PHE A 127 3.12 -1.16 15.45
N TRP A 128 4.37 -0.77 15.20
CA TRP A 128 5.39 -0.72 16.25
C TRP A 128 5.13 0.40 17.25
N THR A 129 4.66 1.56 16.79
CA THR A 129 4.20 2.64 17.69
C THR A 129 3.07 2.15 18.60
N SER A 130 2.10 1.43 18.05
CA SER A 130 0.97 0.89 18.83
C SER A 130 1.43 -0.18 19.82
N ALA A 131 2.25 -1.13 19.39
CA ALA A 131 2.78 -2.20 20.22
C ALA A 131 3.58 -1.66 21.41
N GLN A 132 4.40 -0.64 21.21
CA GLN A 132 5.16 0.01 22.30
C GLN A 132 4.24 0.77 23.26
N ALA A 133 3.24 1.50 22.74
CA ALA A 133 2.29 2.21 23.59
C ALA A 133 1.45 1.28 24.48
N ILE A 134 0.99 0.15 23.92
CA ILE A 134 0.16 -0.85 24.61
C ILE A 134 0.84 -1.38 25.88
N LYS A 135 2.18 -1.38 25.96
CA LYS A 135 2.93 -1.80 27.15
C LYS A 135 2.69 -0.91 28.38
N SER A 136 2.20 0.30 28.19
CA SER A 136 1.88 1.25 29.28
C SER A 136 0.39 1.56 29.40
N MET A 137 -0.38 1.38 28.33
CA MET A 137 -1.81 1.69 28.26
C MET A 137 -2.64 0.85 29.24
N LYS A 138 -3.73 1.45 29.71
CA LYS A 138 -4.71 0.87 30.65
C LYS A 138 -6.10 0.83 30.03
N SER A 139 -7.05 0.23 30.74
CA SER A 139 -8.46 0.29 30.37
C SER A 139 -8.92 1.73 30.17
N GLY A 140 -9.60 1.98 29.04
CA GLY A 140 -10.01 3.31 28.61
C GLY A 140 -8.98 4.03 27.73
N CYS A 141 -7.78 3.51 27.48
CA CYS A 141 -6.86 4.14 26.52
C CYS A 141 -7.32 3.95 25.06
N LYS A 142 -6.89 4.84 24.15
CA LYS A 142 -7.30 4.83 22.74
C LYS A 142 -6.11 4.79 21.79
N ILE A 143 -6.25 4.03 20.71
CA ILE A 143 -5.37 4.03 19.55
C ILE A 143 -6.20 4.47 18.34
N VAL A 144 -5.85 5.62 17.76
CA VAL A 144 -6.48 6.13 16.54
C VAL A 144 -5.50 6.06 15.38
N THR A 145 -5.90 5.38 14.30
CA THR A 145 -5.08 5.22 13.10
C THR A 145 -5.63 6.06 11.96
N ILE A 146 -4.81 6.95 11.40
CA ILE A 146 -5.16 7.73 10.23
C ILE A 146 -4.76 6.95 8.98
N SER A 147 -5.75 6.55 8.18
CA SER A 147 -5.54 5.84 6.92
C SER A 147 -5.96 6.72 5.74
N THR A 148 -6.85 6.27 4.85
CA THR A 148 -7.28 7.03 3.66
C THR A 148 -8.53 6.44 3.03
N PHE A 149 -9.40 7.31 2.51
CA PHE A 149 -10.60 6.93 1.77
C PHE A 149 -10.31 6.04 0.54
N PHE A 150 -9.13 6.14 -0.07
CA PHE A 150 -8.72 5.27 -1.19
C PHE A 150 -8.60 3.79 -0.82
N THR A 151 -8.69 3.44 0.47
CA THR A 151 -8.67 2.06 0.96
C THR A 151 -9.89 1.72 1.82
N GLU A 152 -10.92 2.56 1.77
CA GLU A 152 -12.22 2.22 2.32
C GLU A 152 -12.82 1.08 1.50
N GLU A 153 -13.23 0.02 2.19
CA GLU A 153 -13.85 -1.14 1.59
C GLU A 153 -15.35 -1.09 1.76
N ARG A 154 -16.06 -1.33 0.66
CA ARG A 154 -17.50 -1.56 0.65
C ARG A 154 -17.76 -2.90 -0.04
N PRO A 155 -18.94 -3.52 0.15
CA PRO A 155 -19.27 -4.75 -0.56
C PRO A 155 -18.99 -4.60 -2.06
N PHE A 156 -18.18 -5.50 -2.60
CA PHE A 156 -17.77 -5.55 -4.00
C PHE A 156 -16.83 -4.45 -4.51
N GLU A 157 -16.61 -3.39 -3.74
CA GLU A 157 -15.90 -2.20 -4.19
C GLU A 157 -14.47 -2.12 -3.65
N GLN A 158 -13.57 -1.68 -4.52
CA GLN A 158 -12.21 -1.29 -4.17
C GLN A 158 -11.88 -0.01 -4.94
N ARG A 159 -11.17 0.93 -4.31
CA ARG A 159 -10.85 2.22 -4.92
C ARG A 159 -9.39 2.22 -5.40
N PRO A 160 -9.11 1.93 -6.68
CA PRO A 160 -7.75 1.99 -7.18
C PRO A 160 -7.23 3.43 -7.11
N TYR A 161 -5.96 3.58 -6.77
CA TYR A 161 -5.29 4.88 -6.75
C TYR A 161 -4.01 4.82 -7.57
N ARG A 162 -4.15 5.04 -8.88
CA ARG A 162 -3.04 4.96 -9.84
C ARG A 162 -1.80 5.68 -9.35
N PHE A 163 -0.66 5.03 -9.59
CA PHE A 163 0.68 5.45 -9.24
C PHE A 163 1.00 5.39 -7.75
N ARG A 164 0.13 4.80 -6.93
CA ARG A 164 0.21 4.80 -5.47
C ARG A 164 0.13 3.39 -4.89
N SER A 165 0.50 2.37 -5.64
CA SER A 165 0.41 0.96 -5.24
C SER A 165 1.02 0.59 -3.87
N PRO A 166 2.23 1.02 -3.45
CA PRO A 166 2.70 0.75 -2.08
C PRO A 166 1.91 1.51 -1.01
N TYR A 167 1.39 2.69 -1.35
CA TYR A 167 0.57 3.47 -0.44
C TYR A 167 -0.80 2.82 -0.23
N THR A 168 -1.48 2.37 -1.28
CA THR A 168 -2.77 1.68 -1.13
C THR A 168 -2.61 0.32 -0.44
N ALA A 169 -1.53 -0.42 -0.73
CA ALA A 169 -1.23 -1.66 -0.02
C ALA A 169 -1.09 -1.43 1.50
N SER A 170 -0.24 -0.48 1.90
CA SER A 170 0.02 -0.21 3.32
C SER A 170 -1.19 0.37 4.06
N GLN A 171 -1.99 1.22 3.41
CA GLN A 171 -3.17 1.83 4.04
C GLN A 171 -4.35 0.86 4.19
N GLY A 172 -4.53 -0.06 3.24
CA GLY A 172 -5.51 -1.15 3.37
C GLY A 172 -5.16 -2.09 4.51
N ALA A 173 -3.88 -2.41 4.67
CA ALA A 173 -3.39 -3.18 5.81
C ALA A 173 -3.61 -2.46 7.15
N LYS A 174 -3.41 -1.14 7.21
CA LYS A 174 -3.64 -0.34 8.44
C LYS A 174 -5.09 -0.35 8.90
N ASN A 175 -6.04 -0.29 7.97
CA ASN A 175 -7.47 -0.38 8.31
C ASN A 175 -7.76 -1.69 9.05
N ARG A 176 -7.24 -2.79 8.50
CA ARG A 176 -7.41 -4.13 9.07
C ARG A 176 -6.58 -4.34 10.36
N LEU A 177 -5.43 -3.70 10.47
CA LEU A 177 -4.63 -3.71 11.70
C LEU A 177 -5.37 -3.07 12.88
N ALA A 178 -6.07 -1.94 12.67
CA ALA A 178 -6.87 -1.32 13.73
C ALA A 178 -8.01 -2.25 14.21
N GLU A 179 -8.68 -2.93 13.29
CA GLU A 179 -9.70 -3.93 13.63
C GLU A 179 -9.12 -5.12 14.39
N ALA A 180 -7.99 -5.67 13.91
CA ALA A 180 -7.29 -6.78 14.58
C ALA A 180 -6.82 -6.40 16.00
N MET A 181 -6.29 -5.19 16.19
CA MET A 181 -5.93 -4.69 17.52
C MET A 181 -7.16 -4.57 18.43
N SER A 182 -8.30 -4.09 17.92
CA SER A 182 -9.54 -4.01 18.71
C SER A 182 -9.98 -5.37 19.26
N TRP A 183 -9.95 -6.40 18.41
CA TRP A 183 -10.22 -7.79 18.80
C TRP A 183 -9.28 -8.30 19.91
N GLU A 184 -7.98 -7.98 19.81
CA GLU A 184 -6.97 -8.45 20.76
C GLU A 184 -6.92 -7.69 22.07
N LEU A 185 -7.44 -6.46 22.09
CA LEU A 185 -7.34 -5.53 23.21
C LEU A 185 -8.67 -5.30 23.96
N THR A 186 -9.76 -5.93 23.51
CA THR A 186 -11.08 -5.86 24.14
C THR A 186 -11.02 -6.26 25.62
N ASP A 187 -10.25 -7.29 25.96
CA ASP A 187 -10.03 -7.78 27.33
C ASP A 187 -9.25 -6.80 28.21
N LYS A 188 -8.39 -5.96 27.61
CA LYS A 188 -7.66 -4.87 28.29
C LYS A 188 -8.48 -3.58 28.40
N GLY A 189 -9.65 -3.51 27.78
CA GLY A 189 -10.46 -2.29 27.71
C GLY A 189 -9.79 -1.16 26.90
N ILE A 190 -8.83 -1.47 26.03
CA ILE A 190 -8.17 -0.50 25.15
C ILE A 190 -8.92 -0.47 23.81
N ILE A 191 -9.20 0.74 23.33
CA ILE A 191 -9.99 0.96 22.12
C ILE A 191 -9.06 1.18 20.94
N SER A 192 -9.36 0.54 19.79
CA SER A 192 -8.65 0.78 18.54
C SER A 192 -9.63 1.15 17.44
N ILE A 193 -9.41 2.30 16.80
CA ILE A 193 -10.27 2.87 15.76
C ILE A 193 -9.38 3.37 14.61
N ALA A 194 -9.83 3.19 13.37
CA ALA A 194 -9.23 3.85 12.23
C ALA A 194 -10.18 4.91 11.64
N THR A 195 -9.63 5.90 10.95
CA THR A 195 -10.39 6.86 10.15
C THR A 195 -9.77 7.01 8.77
N ASN A 196 -10.63 7.18 7.77
CA ASN A 196 -10.29 7.29 6.36
C ASN A 196 -10.59 8.72 5.86
N PRO A 197 -9.70 9.70 6.10
CA PRO A 197 -9.89 11.03 5.56
C PRO A 197 -9.87 11.04 4.03
N GLY A 198 -10.68 11.93 3.46
CA GLY A 198 -10.67 12.30 2.05
C GLY A 198 -9.42 13.08 1.63
N PRO A 199 -9.41 13.71 0.45
CA PRO A 199 -8.40 14.70 0.08
C PRO A 199 -8.40 15.87 1.08
N VAL A 200 -7.21 16.25 1.54
CA VAL A 200 -7.01 17.33 2.53
C VAL A 200 -6.17 18.44 1.91
N HIS A 201 -6.62 19.69 2.07
CA HIS A 201 -5.86 20.89 1.68
C HIS A 201 -4.46 20.87 2.32
N SER A 202 -3.44 20.71 1.48
CA SER A 202 -2.04 20.66 1.91
C SER A 202 -1.07 20.87 0.75
N ASP A 203 0.08 21.47 1.05
CA ASP A 203 1.22 21.54 0.13
C ASP A 203 1.59 20.18 -0.46
N ARG A 204 1.42 19.10 0.31
CA ARG A 204 1.67 17.74 -0.15
C ARG A 204 0.81 17.35 -1.36
N ILE A 205 -0.47 17.72 -1.39
CA ILE A 205 -1.34 17.39 -2.52
C ILE A 205 -0.97 18.25 -3.74
N TYR A 206 -0.79 19.55 -3.54
CA TYR A 206 -0.62 20.53 -4.62
C TYR A 206 0.79 20.55 -5.23
N LYS A 207 1.82 20.40 -4.40
CA LYS A 207 3.22 20.51 -4.83
C LYS A 207 3.88 19.14 -5.05
N THR A 208 3.25 18.05 -4.61
CA THR A 208 3.86 16.71 -4.71
C THR A 208 2.97 15.70 -5.42
N VAL A 209 1.79 15.38 -4.90
CA VAL A 209 1.04 14.22 -5.40
C VAL A 209 0.46 14.44 -6.80
N TYR A 210 -0.28 15.53 -7.04
CA TYR A 210 -0.86 15.78 -8.35
C TYR A 210 0.17 16.13 -9.43
N PRO A 211 1.20 16.97 -9.16
CA PRO A 211 2.27 17.20 -10.12
C PRO A 211 3.03 15.93 -10.50
N LYS A 212 3.38 15.07 -9.54
CA LYS A 212 4.09 13.82 -9.86
C LYS A 212 3.21 12.84 -10.63
N ALA A 213 1.92 12.76 -10.33
CA ALA A 213 0.99 11.95 -11.12
C ALA A 213 0.85 12.47 -12.56
N ALA A 214 0.78 13.79 -12.73
CA ALA A 214 0.76 14.43 -14.05
C ALA A 214 2.05 14.17 -14.84
N ALA A 215 3.21 14.29 -14.18
CA ALA A 215 4.52 13.96 -14.75
C ALA A 215 4.63 12.48 -15.16
N GLU A 216 4.09 11.56 -14.35
CA GLU A 216 4.06 10.14 -14.69
C GLU A 216 3.24 9.86 -15.95
N PHE A 217 2.10 10.55 -16.14
CA PHE A 217 1.36 10.43 -17.40
C PHE A 217 2.19 10.85 -18.61
N MET A 218 2.96 11.95 -18.50
CA MET A 218 3.86 12.40 -19.57
C MET A 218 5.02 11.44 -19.78
N ARG A 219 5.55 10.84 -18.71
CA ARG A 219 6.58 9.82 -18.80
C ARG A 219 6.08 8.59 -19.57
N VAL A 220 4.88 8.10 -19.23
CA VAL A 220 4.28 6.92 -19.88
C VAL A 220 4.11 7.11 -21.38
N SER A 221 3.68 8.29 -21.84
CA SER A 221 3.49 8.56 -23.27
C SER A 221 4.74 9.04 -24.00
N GLY A 222 5.78 9.47 -23.28
CA GLY A 222 6.75 10.44 -23.81
C GLY A 222 6.09 11.82 -23.99
N PHE A 223 6.88 12.80 -24.46
CA PHE A 223 6.38 14.15 -24.71
C PHE A 223 7.10 14.81 -25.87
N GLU A 224 6.36 15.18 -26.93
CA GLU A 224 6.92 15.69 -28.18
C GLU A 224 8.06 14.78 -28.69
N ASN A 225 9.30 15.27 -28.72
CA ASN A 225 10.48 14.55 -29.17
C ASN A 225 11.27 13.91 -28.02
N LEU A 226 10.74 13.95 -26.80
CA LEU A 226 11.33 13.31 -25.62
C LEU A 226 10.77 11.90 -25.45
N THR A 227 11.68 10.94 -25.36
CA THR A 227 11.37 9.56 -24.97
C THR A 227 10.94 9.50 -23.49
N PRO A 228 10.27 8.42 -23.05
CA PRO A 228 9.94 8.21 -21.64
C PRO A 228 11.11 8.41 -20.66
N GLU A 229 12.29 7.87 -20.96
CA GLU A 229 13.48 7.97 -20.09
C GLU A 229 14.03 9.42 -20.04
N GLU A 230 13.92 10.16 -21.15
CA GLU A 230 14.29 11.58 -21.18
C GLU A 230 13.28 12.45 -20.41
N VAL A 231 11.98 12.17 -20.54
CA VAL A 231 10.94 12.84 -19.74
C VAL A 231 11.16 12.59 -18.25
N GLU A 232 11.47 11.35 -17.85
CA GLU A 232 11.80 11.01 -16.46
C GLU A 232 13.01 11.79 -15.95
N THR A 233 14.08 11.83 -16.75
CA THR A 233 15.31 12.57 -16.42
C THR A 233 15.02 14.05 -16.22
N VAL A 234 14.26 14.67 -17.12
CA VAL A 234 13.88 16.09 -17.06
C VAL A 234 12.96 16.37 -15.88
N ASN A 235 11.97 15.52 -15.62
CA ASN A 235 10.99 15.70 -14.53
C ASN A 235 11.66 15.86 -13.17
N ASN A 236 12.77 15.16 -12.92
CA ASN A 236 13.53 15.28 -11.67
C ASN A 236 14.07 16.70 -11.43
N ASP A 237 14.37 17.44 -12.51
CA ASP A 237 14.91 18.79 -12.44
C ASP A 237 13.81 19.87 -12.47
N ILE A 238 12.70 19.64 -13.20
CA ILE A 238 11.68 20.68 -13.44
C ILE A 238 10.48 20.65 -12.50
N LEU A 239 10.16 19.52 -11.87
CA LEU A 239 9.03 19.44 -10.94
C LEU A 239 9.14 20.42 -9.75
N PRO A 240 10.33 20.63 -9.14
CA PRO A 240 10.50 21.63 -8.09
C PRO A 240 10.26 23.08 -8.56
N LEU A 241 10.27 23.35 -9.87
CA LEU A 241 10.06 24.68 -10.42
C LEU A 241 8.57 25.07 -10.50
N LEU A 242 7.65 24.14 -10.25
CA LEU A 242 6.22 24.41 -10.29
C LEU A 242 5.81 25.38 -9.18
N GLY A 243 5.28 26.55 -9.58
CA GLY A 243 4.85 27.60 -8.67
C GLY A 243 5.95 28.58 -8.25
N GLU A 244 7.17 28.42 -8.78
CA GLU A 244 8.27 29.38 -8.61
C GLU A 244 8.13 30.58 -9.55
N ASP A 245 8.89 31.65 -9.30
CA ASP A 245 8.89 32.85 -10.14
C ASP A 245 9.50 32.61 -11.53
N GLU A 246 9.16 33.47 -12.50
CA GLU A 246 9.57 33.30 -13.89
C GLU A 246 11.09 33.18 -14.08
N ASN A 247 11.90 33.90 -13.30
CA ASN A 247 13.35 33.87 -13.47
C ASN A 247 13.92 32.55 -12.95
N THR A 248 13.43 32.07 -11.81
CA THR A 248 13.77 30.75 -11.26
C THR A 248 13.40 29.64 -12.24
N VAL A 249 12.19 29.68 -12.80
CA VAL A 249 11.74 28.71 -13.81
C VAL A 249 12.63 28.75 -15.06
N LYS A 250 12.89 29.93 -15.64
CA LYS A 250 13.75 30.08 -16.84
C LYS A 250 15.15 29.53 -16.60
N ASN A 251 15.75 29.83 -15.46
CA ASN A 251 17.09 29.35 -15.10
C ASN A 251 17.12 27.83 -14.89
N GLY A 252 16.16 27.28 -14.15
CA GLY A 252 16.07 25.84 -13.91
C GLY A 252 15.84 25.05 -15.19
N VAL A 253 14.97 25.53 -16.09
CA VAL A 253 14.75 24.89 -17.40
C VAL A 253 16.00 24.95 -18.27
N ARG A 254 16.74 26.07 -18.29
CA ARG A 254 18.00 26.16 -19.04
C ARG A 254 19.02 25.14 -18.53
N GLN A 255 19.10 24.92 -17.22
CA GLN A 255 19.99 23.91 -16.62
C GLN A 255 19.56 22.49 -17.02
N ALA A 256 18.27 22.17 -16.93
CA ALA A 256 17.73 20.88 -17.36
C ALA A 256 17.99 20.60 -18.86
N ALA A 257 17.75 21.60 -19.72
CA ALA A 257 18.03 21.52 -21.15
C ALA A 257 19.52 21.26 -21.43
N SER A 258 20.41 21.98 -20.75
CA SER A 258 21.87 21.82 -20.88
C SER A 258 22.32 20.42 -20.45
N LYS A 259 21.75 19.89 -19.36
CA LYS A 259 22.05 18.55 -18.85
C LYS A 259 21.58 17.45 -19.81
N LEU A 260 20.37 17.58 -20.35
CA LEU A 260 19.85 16.62 -21.33
C LEU A 260 20.61 16.73 -22.67
N ALA A 261 20.96 17.94 -23.13
CA ALA A 261 21.78 18.14 -24.33
C ALA A 261 23.14 17.43 -24.25
N LYS A 262 23.83 17.53 -23.10
CA LYS A 262 25.07 16.79 -22.85
C LYS A 262 24.88 15.28 -22.98
N THR A 263 23.78 14.75 -22.42
CA THR A 263 23.45 13.32 -22.51
C THR A 263 23.18 12.88 -23.95
N LYS A 264 22.58 13.75 -24.76
CA LYS A 264 22.32 13.53 -26.20
C LYS A 264 23.50 13.90 -27.10
N SER A 265 24.64 14.32 -26.56
CA SER A 265 25.78 14.86 -27.34
C SER A 265 25.41 16.00 -28.30
N ILE A 266 24.41 16.81 -27.92
CA ILE A 266 23.98 17.99 -28.66
C ILE A 266 24.87 19.18 -28.23
N THR A 267 25.54 19.80 -29.19
CA THR A 267 26.43 20.97 -28.97
C THR A 267 25.94 22.26 -29.63
N SER A 268 24.88 22.17 -30.46
CA SER A 268 24.32 23.28 -31.21
C SER A 268 23.42 24.15 -30.31
N GLU A 269 23.78 25.41 -30.10
CA GLU A 269 22.99 26.34 -29.25
C GLU A 269 21.51 26.46 -29.68
N PRO A 270 21.18 26.54 -31.00
CA PRO A 270 19.78 26.50 -31.45
C PRO A 270 19.03 25.23 -31.03
N GLU A 271 19.69 24.07 -31.03
CA GLU A 271 19.07 22.80 -30.63
C GLU A 271 18.86 22.72 -29.11
N ILE A 272 19.81 23.25 -28.32
CA ILE A 272 19.67 23.38 -26.87
C ILE A 272 18.51 24.31 -26.53
N GLN A 273 18.36 25.43 -27.26
CA GLN A 273 17.24 26.34 -27.08
C GLN A 273 15.89 25.66 -27.41
N LYS A 274 15.83 24.90 -28.50
CA LYS A 274 14.65 24.10 -28.86
C LYS A 274 14.29 23.10 -27.77
N LEU A 275 15.28 22.44 -27.19
CA LEU A 275 15.09 21.53 -26.06
C LEU A 275 14.53 22.26 -24.83
N GLY A 276 15.05 23.46 -24.52
CA GLY A 276 14.49 24.34 -23.50
C GLY A 276 13.01 24.63 -23.73
N ASN A 277 12.62 24.97 -24.95
CA ASN A 277 11.21 25.23 -25.29
C ASN A 277 10.31 23.99 -25.12
N THR A 278 10.79 22.80 -25.51
CA THR A 278 10.07 21.54 -25.26
C THR A 278 9.92 21.27 -23.75
N ILE A 279 10.96 21.55 -22.95
CA ILE A 279 10.91 21.38 -21.50
C ILE A 279 9.93 22.37 -20.84
N ILE A 280 9.87 23.64 -21.30
CA ILE A 280 8.85 24.61 -20.86
C ILE A 280 7.44 24.09 -21.19
N SER A 281 7.25 23.56 -22.39
CA SER A 281 5.96 23.02 -22.85
C SER A 281 5.56 21.79 -22.02
N LEU A 282 6.52 20.93 -21.67
CA LEU A 282 6.31 19.80 -20.76
C LEU A 282 5.88 20.27 -19.37
N LEU A 283 6.61 21.21 -18.76
CA LEU A 283 6.29 21.75 -17.44
C LEU A 283 4.87 22.35 -17.41
N THR A 284 4.54 23.13 -18.44
CA THR A 284 3.21 23.73 -18.62
C THR A 284 2.14 22.64 -18.73
N LYS A 285 2.41 21.57 -19.48
CA LYS A 285 1.46 20.46 -19.63
C LYS A 285 1.24 19.71 -18.32
N ILE A 286 2.31 19.48 -17.55
CA ILE A 286 2.25 18.86 -16.23
C ILE A 286 1.36 19.69 -15.31
N GLN A 287 1.56 21.02 -15.28
CA GLN A 287 0.73 21.92 -14.48
C GLN A 287 -0.76 21.82 -14.87
N GLN A 288 -1.08 21.91 -16.17
CA GLN A 288 -2.46 21.79 -16.66
C GLN A 288 -3.13 20.47 -16.26
N ILE A 289 -2.39 19.35 -16.32
CA ILE A 289 -2.92 18.04 -15.94
C ILE A 289 -3.11 17.98 -14.42
N ALA A 290 -2.17 18.51 -13.62
CA ALA A 290 -2.29 18.56 -12.16
C ALA A 290 -3.53 19.36 -11.72
N GLU A 291 -3.74 20.54 -12.32
CA GLU A 291 -4.93 21.37 -12.10
C GLU A 291 -6.22 20.64 -12.52
N LYS A 292 -6.20 19.93 -13.66
CA LYS A 292 -7.34 19.11 -14.09
C LYS A 292 -7.66 17.98 -13.11
N ILE A 293 -6.64 17.30 -12.58
CA ILE A 293 -6.81 16.25 -11.55
C ILE A 293 -7.45 16.86 -10.30
N GLN A 294 -6.94 18.01 -9.84
CA GLN A 294 -7.49 18.74 -8.70
C GLN A 294 -8.96 19.11 -8.92
N ASN A 295 -9.28 19.76 -10.04
CA ASN A 295 -10.63 20.23 -10.36
C ASN A 295 -11.61 19.07 -10.56
N ASN A 296 -11.17 17.95 -11.12
CA ASN A 296 -12.02 16.77 -11.21
C ASN A 296 -12.28 16.14 -9.84
N THR A 297 -11.26 16.14 -8.97
CA THR A 297 -11.40 15.61 -7.60
C THR A 297 -12.34 16.49 -6.77
N SER A 298 -12.25 17.82 -6.90
CA SER A 298 -13.15 18.73 -6.18
C SER A 298 -14.60 18.52 -6.59
N LYS A 299 -14.90 18.37 -7.89
CA LYS A 299 -16.26 18.09 -8.39
C LYS A 299 -16.88 16.78 -7.90
N MET A 300 -16.09 15.89 -7.31
CA MET A 300 -16.58 14.67 -6.67
C MET A 300 -16.95 14.88 -5.20
N ILE A 301 -16.82 16.09 -4.65
CA ILE A 301 -17.06 16.37 -3.23
C ILE A 301 -18.35 17.17 -3.06
N ALA A 302 -19.16 16.83 -2.05
CA ALA A 302 -20.50 17.41 -1.83
C ALA A 302 -20.55 18.95 -1.71
N ASP A 303 -19.43 19.62 -1.46
CA ASP A 303 -19.30 21.09 -1.44
C ASP A 303 -18.13 21.60 -2.31
N GLU A 304 -17.57 20.73 -3.15
CA GLU A 304 -16.37 20.98 -3.96
C GLU A 304 -15.11 21.43 -3.20
N GLN A 305 -15.09 21.26 -1.87
CA GLN A 305 -13.95 21.66 -1.03
C GLN A 305 -13.25 20.45 -0.44
N PHE A 306 -11.92 20.43 -0.53
CA PHE A 306 -11.14 19.43 0.20
C PHE A 306 -11.30 19.67 1.70
N LEU A 307 -11.04 18.63 2.50
CA LEU A 307 -11.08 18.79 3.95
C LEU A 307 -9.96 19.74 4.39
N SER A 308 -10.24 20.53 5.43
CA SER A 308 -9.20 21.21 6.18
C SER A 308 -8.53 20.24 7.15
N GLN A 309 -7.31 20.57 7.57
CA GLN A 309 -6.59 19.78 8.58
C GLN A 309 -7.32 19.84 9.94
N GLN A 310 -8.01 20.95 10.22
CA GLN A 310 -8.83 21.14 11.41
C GLN A 310 -10.05 20.20 11.44
N GLN A 311 -10.73 19.99 10.30
CA GLN A 311 -11.86 19.05 10.22
C GLN A 311 -11.42 17.60 10.50
N VAL A 312 -10.25 17.21 10.02
CA VAL A 312 -9.66 15.90 10.35
C VAL A 312 -9.32 15.83 11.84
N ALA A 313 -8.74 16.89 12.40
CA ALA A 313 -8.43 16.96 13.83
C ALA A 313 -9.68 16.87 14.73
N GLU A 314 -10.78 17.50 14.33
CA GLU A 314 -12.07 17.41 15.03
C GLU A 314 -12.65 16.00 15.01
N THR A 315 -12.53 15.31 13.86
CA THR A 315 -12.91 13.91 13.75
C THR A 315 -12.11 13.06 14.73
N VAL A 316 -10.78 13.22 14.78
CA VAL A 316 -9.92 12.46 15.71
C VAL A 316 -10.27 12.76 17.17
N LEU A 317 -10.52 14.02 17.52
CA LEU A 317 -10.95 14.42 18.86
C LEU A 317 -12.27 13.73 19.25
N MET A 318 -13.23 13.64 18.32
CA MET A 318 -14.51 12.95 18.52
C MET A 318 -14.31 11.45 18.71
N LEU A 319 -13.45 10.81 17.91
CA LEU A 319 -13.17 9.37 18.02
C LEU A 319 -12.45 9.01 19.33
N CYS A 320 -11.83 9.97 20.00
CA CYS A 320 -11.22 9.79 21.32
C CYS A 320 -12.16 10.07 22.49
N ASP A 321 -13.38 10.54 22.25
CA ASP A 321 -14.39 10.75 23.30
C ASP A 321 -14.72 9.46 24.05
N GLU A 322 -14.88 9.52 25.38
CA GLU A 322 -15.11 8.34 26.22
C GLU A 322 -16.35 7.52 25.86
N ASN A 323 -17.43 8.18 25.43
CA ASN A 323 -18.68 7.50 25.10
C ASN A 323 -18.67 7.03 23.63
N ILE A 324 -18.26 7.91 22.72
CA ILE A 324 -18.23 7.60 21.28
C ILE A 324 -17.23 6.48 20.98
N SER A 325 -16.04 6.54 21.56
CA SER A 325 -14.97 5.55 21.29
C SER A 325 -15.39 4.12 21.65
N LYS A 326 -16.17 3.94 22.72
CA LYS A 326 -16.69 2.62 23.13
C LYS A 326 -17.65 2.04 22.10
N ILE A 327 -18.50 2.87 21.51
CA ILE A 327 -19.47 2.48 20.48
C ILE A 327 -18.76 2.13 19.17
N LEU A 328 -17.71 2.88 18.84
CA LEU A 328 -16.99 2.77 17.57
C LEU A 328 -15.75 1.87 17.62
N ASN A 329 -15.49 1.16 18.72
CA ASN A 329 -14.32 0.29 18.85
C ASN A 329 -14.27 -0.74 17.71
N GLY A 330 -13.10 -0.88 17.09
CA GLY A 330 -12.87 -1.80 15.97
C GLY A 330 -13.52 -1.37 14.66
N LYS A 331 -13.90 -0.09 14.52
CA LYS A 331 -14.44 0.45 13.26
C LYS A 331 -13.38 1.23 12.49
N VAL A 332 -13.53 1.20 11.18
CA VAL A 332 -12.86 2.09 10.23
C VAL A 332 -13.89 3.14 9.82
N ILE A 333 -13.76 4.34 10.34
CA ILE A 333 -14.74 5.41 10.18
C ILE A 333 -14.45 6.15 8.86
N PRO A 334 -15.41 6.23 7.92
CA PRO A 334 -15.29 7.10 6.76
C PRO A 334 -15.13 8.55 7.23
N GLY A 335 -14.14 9.25 6.70
CA GLY A 335 -13.81 10.62 7.06
C GLY A 335 -13.77 11.53 5.84
N ASP A 336 -14.59 11.24 4.83
CA ASP A 336 -14.59 11.94 3.55
C ASP A 336 -16.02 12.31 3.10
N ARG A 337 -16.07 13.13 2.05
CA ARG A 337 -17.30 13.62 1.42
C ARG A 337 -17.27 13.38 -0.09
N VAL A 338 -16.52 12.37 -0.53
CA VAL A 338 -16.21 12.09 -1.92
C VAL A 338 -17.21 11.07 -2.49
N PHE A 339 -17.82 11.41 -3.62
CA PHE A 339 -18.82 10.61 -4.33
C PHE A 339 -18.38 10.42 -5.78
N TYR A 340 -18.05 9.19 -6.15
CA TYR A 340 -17.91 8.76 -7.54
C TYR A 340 -18.24 7.27 -7.66
N PRO A 341 -18.74 6.81 -8.82
CA PRO A 341 -19.03 5.40 -9.04
C PRO A 341 -17.75 4.58 -9.02
N VAL A 342 -17.73 3.52 -8.20
CA VAL A 342 -16.65 2.54 -8.14
C VAL A 342 -17.12 1.28 -8.86
N LYS A 343 -16.25 0.70 -9.70
CA LYS A 343 -16.58 -0.56 -10.38
C LYS A 343 -16.55 -1.71 -9.36
N PRO A 344 -17.38 -2.75 -9.53
CA PRO A 344 -17.23 -3.98 -8.76
C PRO A 344 -15.89 -4.63 -9.14
N HIS A 345 -15.07 -4.86 -8.12
CA HIS A 345 -13.75 -5.48 -8.24
C HIS A 345 -13.66 -6.85 -7.55
N ILE A 346 -14.69 -7.23 -6.80
CA ILE A 346 -14.72 -8.47 -6.02
C ILE A 346 -15.88 -9.34 -6.51
N ALA A 347 -15.60 -10.62 -6.74
CA ALA A 347 -16.58 -11.65 -7.10
C ALA A 347 -16.57 -12.82 -6.12
N CYS A 348 -17.70 -13.51 -5.99
CA CYS A 348 -17.84 -14.79 -5.26
C CYS A 348 -18.16 -15.97 -6.19
N SER A 349 -18.37 -15.71 -7.49
CA SER A 349 -18.47 -16.74 -8.52
C SER A 349 -17.68 -16.35 -9.77
N VAL A 350 -17.31 -17.33 -10.58
CA VAL A 350 -16.69 -17.14 -11.89
C VAL A 350 -17.43 -18.00 -12.92
N PRO A 351 -17.50 -17.57 -14.19
CA PRO A 351 -18.11 -18.39 -15.23
C PRO A 351 -17.39 -19.74 -15.39
N GLU A 352 -18.16 -20.83 -15.53
CA GLU A 352 -17.60 -22.13 -15.87
C GLU A 352 -16.83 -22.05 -17.18
N THR A 353 -15.60 -22.59 -17.16
CA THR A 353 -14.67 -22.49 -18.26
C THR A 353 -13.96 -23.81 -18.44
N LYS A 354 -14.01 -24.37 -19.66
CA LYS A 354 -13.26 -25.59 -19.97
C LYS A 354 -11.75 -25.32 -19.91
N PRO A 355 -10.96 -26.23 -19.30
CA PRO A 355 -9.52 -26.10 -19.30
C PRO A 355 -8.99 -26.13 -20.75
N ASP A 356 -8.02 -25.27 -21.02
CA ASP A 356 -7.30 -25.23 -22.30
C ASP A 356 -5.91 -24.68 -22.02
N TYR A 357 -4.94 -25.59 -21.99
CA TYR A 357 -3.55 -25.27 -21.72
C TYR A 357 -2.64 -25.52 -22.92
N ASN A 358 -3.16 -25.84 -24.12
CA ASN A 358 -2.47 -25.96 -25.42
C ASN A 358 -0.93 -25.68 -25.42
N SER A 359 -0.11 -26.57 -24.83
CA SER A 359 1.36 -26.43 -24.69
C SER A 359 1.89 -25.15 -23.99
N LYS A 360 1.06 -24.44 -23.22
CA LYS A 360 1.41 -23.29 -22.39
C LYS A 360 2.23 -23.71 -21.18
N VAL A 361 3.23 -22.89 -20.85
CA VAL A 361 4.00 -23.04 -19.61
C VAL A 361 3.30 -22.23 -18.51
N VAL A 362 2.91 -22.92 -17.43
CA VAL A 362 2.40 -22.31 -16.21
C VAL A 362 3.48 -22.37 -15.15
N LEU A 363 3.87 -21.20 -14.64
CA LEU A 363 4.83 -21.10 -13.55
C LEU A 363 4.08 -21.02 -12.22
N PHE A 364 4.39 -21.92 -11.31
CA PHE A 364 4.05 -21.81 -9.90
C PHE A 364 5.20 -21.15 -9.15
N VAL A 365 4.86 -20.17 -8.30
CA VAL A 365 5.70 -19.74 -7.18
C VAL A 365 4.98 -20.20 -5.92
N VAL A 366 5.68 -20.87 -5.02
CA VAL A 366 5.06 -21.54 -3.87
C VAL A 366 5.80 -21.14 -2.60
N ASP A 367 5.10 -20.54 -1.66
CA ASP A 367 5.60 -20.24 -0.32
C ASP A 367 4.73 -20.92 0.74
N ALA A 368 4.68 -22.25 0.64
CA ALA A 368 3.76 -23.12 1.37
C ALA A 368 4.08 -23.17 2.87
N THR A 369 3.07 -22.94 3.71
CA THR A 369 3.20 -22.98 5.17
C THR A 369 2.70 -24.27 5.80
N GLU A 370 1.78 -24.96 5.12
CA GLU A 370 1.17 -26.20 5.60
C GLU A 370 0.94 -27.17 4.43
N GLU A 371 0.70 -28.45 4.74
CA GLU A 371 0.54 -29.50 3.72
C GLU A 371 -0.68 -29.30 2.82
N SER A 372 -1.70 -28.57 3.27
CA SER A 372 -2.84 -28.21 2.42
C SER A 372 -2.44 -27.30 1.26
N ASP A 373 -1.44 -26.43 1.46
CA ASP A 373 -0.91 -25.55 0.41
C ASP A 373 -0.23 -26.39 -0.68
N VAL A 374 0.57 -27.37 -0.25
CA VAL A 374 1.26 -28.32 -1.15
C VAL A 374 0.25 -29.16 -1.92
N SER A 375 -0.76 -29.70 -1.23
CA SER A 375 -1.82 -30.52 -1.83
C SER A 375 -2.62 -29.73 -2.88
N ARG A 376 -2.88 -28.44 -2.62
CA ARG A 376 -3.51 -27.53 -3.59
C ARG A 376 -2.63 -27.35 -4.83
N VAL A 377 -1.34 -27.06 -4.66
CA VAL A 377 -0.42 -26.90 -5.80
C VAL A 377 -0.36 -28.18 -6.63
N GLU A 378 -0.26 -29.35 -5.99
CA GLU A 378 -0.27 -30.64 -6.69
C GLU A 378 -1.55 -30.84 -7.51
N HIS A 379 -2.71 -30.57 -6.92
CA HIS A 379 -4.00 -30.69 -7.58
C HIS A 379 -4.10 -29.79 -8.82
N LEU A 380 -3.73 -28.51 -8.67
CA LEU A 380 -3.74 -27.54 -9.78
C LEU A 380 -2.75 -27.94 -10.88
N ALA A 381 -1.52 -28.30 -10.51
CA ALA A 381 -0.47 -28.68 -11.45
C ALA A 381 -0.82 -29.97 -12.22
N GLN A 382 -1.34 -31.00 -11.54
CA GLN A 382 -1.84 -32.22 -12.19
C GLN A 382 -2.95 -31.92 -13.20
N ASN A 383 -3.89 -31.05 -12.84
CA ASN A 383 -4.97 -30.67 -13.76
C ASN A 383 -4.43 -29.94 -14.99
N ILE A 384 -3.47 -29.03 -14.82
CA ILE A 384 -2.83 -28.31 -15.92
C ILE A 384 -2.12 -29.28 -16.89
N GLU A 385 -1.31 -30.21 -16.38
CA GLU A 385 -0.57 -31.16 -17.21
C GLU A 385 -1.49 -32.17 -17.90
N SER A 386 -2.54 -32.64 -17.21
CA SER A 386 -3.55 -33.54 -17.79
C SER A 386 -4.34 -32.88 -18.92
N ASN A 387 -4.40 -31.54 -18.96
CA ASN A 387 -5.04 -30.76 -20.01
C ASN A 387 -4.03 -30.15 -21.00
N GLY A 388 -2.84 -30.75 -21.12
CA GLY A 388 -1.86 -30.43 -22.16
C GLY A 388 -0.95 -29.22 -21.87
N GLY A 389 -0.93 -28.73 -20.64
CA GLY A 389 0.00 -27.69 -20.18
C GLY A 389 1.34 -28.27 -19.69
N LYS A 390 2.32 -27.39 -19.47
CA LYS A 390 3.57 -27.72 -18.78
C LYS A 390 3.68 -26.92 -17.49
N THR A 391 4.11 -27.54 -16.40
CA THR A 391 4.29 -26.84 -15.12
C THR A 391 5.75 -26.66 -14.76
N VAL A 392 6.07 -25.51 -14.17
CA VAL A 392 7.37 -25.22 -13.55
C VAL A 392 7.07 -24.72 -12.15
N ILE A 393 7.73 -25.26 -11.13
CA ILE A 393 7.42 -24.91 -9.74
C ILE A 393 8.66 -24.32 -9.07
N LEU A 394 8.57 -23.07 -8.64
CA LEU A 394 9.59 -22.40 -7.83
C LEU A 394 9.13 -22.46 -6.37
N ILE A 395 9.83 -23.25 -5.57
CA ILE A 395 9.51 -23.48 -4.16
C ILE A 395 10.36 -22.52 -3.33
N SER A 396 9.73 -21.69 -2.52
CA SER A 396 10.43 -20.84 -1.57
C SER A 396 11.21 -21.70 -0.58
N LYS A 397 12.45 -21.30 -0.26
CA LYS A 397 13.24 -21.87 0.83
C LYS A 397 12.56 -21.80 2.20
N THR A 398 11.59 -20.90 2.36
CA THR A 398 10.78 -20.79 3.58
C THR A 398 9.59 -21.73 3.60
N SER A 399 9.36 -22.49 2.52
CA SER A 399 8.29 -23.48 2.48
C SER A 399 8.57 -24.64 3.43
N ILE A 400 7.52 -25.33 3.86
CA ILE A 400 7.66 -26.60 4.58
C ILE A 400 8.43 -27.65 3.77
N LYS A 401 9.15 -28.55 4.45
CA LYS A 401 9.99 -29.57 3.81
C LYS A 401 9.22 -30.46 2.83
N GLN A 402 7.98 -30.81 3.18
CA GLN A 402 7.09 -31.63 2.35
C GLN A 402 6.82 -30.99 0.98
N ALA A 403 6.96 -29.67 0.83
CA ALA A 403 6.79 -29.02 -0.46
C ALA A 403 7.87 -29.47 -1.46
N GLU A 404 9.13 -29.54 -1.05
CA GLU A 404 10.23 -30.02 -1.90
C GLU A 404 10.04 -31.49 -2.26
N GLU A 405 9.76 -32.33 -1.27
CA GLU A 405 9.58 -33.77 -1.46
C GLU A 405 8.43 -34.09 -2.41
N ARG A 406 7.24 -33.52 -2.18
CA ARG A 406 6.02 -33.86 -2.94
C ARG A 406 5.97 -33.19 -4.32
N LEU A 407 6.47 -31.97 -4.45
CA LEU A 407 6.45 -31.24 -5.72
C LEU A 407 7.61 -31.63 -6.65
N SER A 408 8.59 -32.42 -6.18
CA SER A 408 9.70 -32.97 -6.98
C SER A 408 9.26 -33.83 -8.17
N LYS A 409 8.03 -34.35 -8.15
CA LYS A 409 7.43 -35.07 -9.28
C LYS A 409 7.16 -34.19 -10.50
N PHE A 410 7.14 -32.87 -10.31
CA PHE A 410 7.07 -31.87 -11.38
C PHE A 410 8.45 -31.26 -11.64
N HIS A 411 8.57 -30.39 -12.65
CA HIS A 411 9.79 -29.60 -12.84
C HIS A 411 9.92 -28.50 -11.76
N SER A 412 10.43 -28.88 -10.58
CA SER A 412 10.52 -27.99 -9.42
C SER A 412 11.94 -27.58 -9.04
N HIS A 413 12.11 -26.38 -8.48
CA HIS A 413 13.37 -25.87 -7.93
C HIS A 413 13.15 -25.12 -6.62
N VAL A 414 13.97 -25.41 -5.60
CA VAL A 414 13.98 -24.65 -4.34
C VAL A 414 14.85 -23.41 -4.48
N MET A 415 14.34 -22.25 -4.08
CA MET A 415 15.04 -20.98 -4.22
C MET A 415 14.60 -19.93 -3.19
N ASP A 416 15.43 -18.90 -3.02
CA ASP A 416 15.05 -17.72 -2.25
C ASP A 416 14.24 -16.79 -3.15
N ILE A 417 12.93 -16.73 -2.92
CA ILE A 417 12.00 -15.89 -3.70
C ILE A 417 11.99 -14.42 -3.25
N ASN A 418 12.63 -14.11 -2.11
CA ASN A 418 12.76 -12.74 -1.60
C ASN A 418 13.96 -12.01 -2.26
N ASN A 419 14.81 -12.75 -2.97
CA ASN A 419 15.96 -12.24 -3.69
C ASN A 419 15.61 -11.93 -5.15
N GLN A 420 15.63 -10.64 -5.49
CA GLN A 420 15.26 -10.14 -6.82
C GLN A 420 16.11 -10.75 -7.95
N GLU A 421 17.44 -10.84 -7.77
CA GLU A 421 18.33 -11.41 -8.78
C GLU A 421 18.10 -12.92 -8.97
N ASN A 422 17.79 -13.64 -7.89
CA ASN A 422 17.45 -15.05 -7.98
C ASN A 422 16.13 -15.26 -8.76
N MET A 423 15.09 -14.49 -8.44
CA MET A 423 13.81 -14.48 -9.17
C MET A 423 14.01 -14.21 -10.66
N LYS A 424 14.73 -13.13 -10.99
CA LYS A 424 15.04 -12.76 -12.37
C LYS A 424 15.78 -13.86 -13.12
N ARG A 425 16.83 -14.44 -12.52
CA ARG A 425 17.61 -15.53 -13.10
C ARG A 425 16.76 -16.77 -13.37
N MET A 426 15.89 -17.14 -12.43
CA MET A 426 15.03 -18.32 -12.55
C MET A 426 13.95 -18.13 -13.60
N LEU A 427 13.29 -16.97 -13.66
CA LEU A 427 12.32 -16.62 -14.71
C LEU A 427 12.95 -16.67 -16.12
N ASN A 428 14.16 -16.13 -16.26
CA ASN A 428 14.92 -16.18 -17.51
C ASN A 428 15.29 -17.61 -17.91
N THR A 429 15.73 -18.41 -16.94
CA THR A 429 16.11 -19.82 -17.17
C THR A 429 14.91 -20.66 -17.57
N ALA A 430 13.79 -20.55 -16.86
CA ALA A 430 12.55 -21.25 -17.16
C ALA A 430 12.06 -20.92 -18.57
N THR A 431 12.11 -19.63 -18.93
CA THR A 431 11.76 -19.19 -20.29
C THR A 431 12.63 -19.84 -21.37
N ARG A 432 13.95 -19.76 -21.21
CA ARG A 432 14.90 -20.23 -22.21
C ARG A 432 14.82 -21.74 -22.41
N LYS A 433 14.61 -22.49 -21.32
CA LYS A 433 14.64 -23.95 -21.35
C LYS A 433 13.29 -24.59 -21.69
N ILE A 434 12.17 -23.95 -21.33
CA ILE A 434 10.86 -24.61 -21.29
C ILE A 434 9.85 -23.94 -22.23
N GLY A 435 9.97 -22.63 -22.43
CA GLY A 435 9.13 -21.86 -23.35
C GLY A 435 8.59 -20.56 -22.73
N SER A 436 7.75 -19.84 -23.49
CA SER A 436 7.13 -18.61 -23.00
C SER A 436 6.19 -18.88 -21.82
N ILE A 437 6.41 -18.16 -20.72
CA ILE A 437 5.52 -18.16 -19.55
C ILE A 437 4.51 -17.02 -19.75
N ASN A 438 3.23 -17.37 -19.76
CA ASN A 438 2.13 -16.40 -19.91
C ASN A 438 1.12 -16.49 -18.75
N VAL A 439 1.26 -17.49 -17.88
CA VAL A 439 0.47 -17.64 -16.66
C VAL A 439 1.41 -17.91 -15.50
N VAL A 440 1.28 -17.13 -14.44
CA VAL A 440 1.98 -17.33 -13.17
C VAL A 440 0.97 -17.47 -12.05
N ILE A 441 1.12 -18.50 -11.21
CA ILE A 441 0.31 -18.74 -10.02
C ILE A 441 1.23 -18.65 -8.81
N TYR A 442 0.99 -17.67 -7.93
CA TYR A 442 1.73 -17.51 -6.69
C TYR A 442 0.87 -17.94 -5.50
N VAL A 443 1.27 -19.01 -4.81
CA VAL A 443 0.61 -19.48 -3.57
C VAL A 443 1.38 -18.95 -2.37
N THR A 444 0.76 -18.06 -1.59
CA THR A 444 1.40 -17.37 -0.45
C THR A 444 1.37 -18.18 0.85
N GLY A 445 0.54 -19.21 0.91
CA GLY A 445 0.29 -20.05 2.08
C GLY A 445 -0.65 -19.41 3.09
N LYS A 446 -0.55 -19.82 4.35
CA LYS A 446 -1.37 -19.36 5.47
C LYS A 446 -0.58 -18.51 6.41
N LEU A 447 -1.26 -17.64 7.14
CA LEU A 447 -0.64 -16.97 8.27
C LEU A 447 -0.23 -18.03 9.31
N PRO A 448 1.05 -18.10 9.73
CA PRO A 448 1.46 -19.00 10.80
C PRO A 448 0.67 -18.74 12.08
N GLN A 449 0.55 -19.76 12.95
CA GLN A 449 -0.13 -19.61 14.23
C GLN A 449 0.55 -18.54 15.10
N VAL A 450 -0.16 -17.43 15.31
CA VAL A 450 0.28 -16.30 16.14
C VAL A 450 -0.79 -16.03 17.18
N THR A 451 -0.42 -16.01 18.47
CA THR A 451 -1.36 -15.78 19.57
C THR A 451 -1.97 -14.38 19.50
N LYS A 452 -1.12 -13.34 19.51
CA LYS A 452 -1.51 -11.94 19.37
C LYS A 452 -0.53 -11.21 18.47
N ILE A 453 -1.01 -10.51 17.44
CA ILE A 453 -0.14 -9.69 16.58
C ILE A 453 0.47 -8.54 17.38
N THR A 454 -0.27 -7.99 18.36
CA THR A 454 0.18 -6.90 19.23
C THR A 454 1.35 -7.25 20.16
N GLU A 455 1.68 -8.54 20.27
CA GLU A 455 2.78 -9.05 21.11
C GLU A 455 3.96 -9.58 20.29
N LEU A 456 3.90 -9.49 18.96
CA LEU A 456 5.01 -9.90 18.09
C LEU A 456 6.25 -9.03 18.34
N SER A 457 7.42 -9.66 18.29
CA SER A 457 8.66 -8.93 18.14
C SER A 457 8.69 -8.23 16.78
N ARG A 458 9.53 -7.19 16.65
CA ARG A 458 9.69 -6.50 15.38
C ARG A 458 10.15 -7.44 14.25
N GLN A 459 11.08 -8.34 14.56
CA GLN A 459 11.56 -9.35 13.61
C GLN A 459 10.42 -10.27 13.11
N GLN A 460 9.54 -10.72 14.01
CA GLN A 460 8.41 -11.56 13.62
C GLN A 460 7.42 -10.79 12.74
N TRP A 461 7.11 -9.54 13.11
CA TRP A 461 6.25 -8.66 12.31
C TRP A 461 6.83 -8.41 10.91
N ASP A 462 8.10 -8.04 10.82
CA ASP A 462 8.77 -7.78 9.56
C ASP A 462 8.80 -9.04 8.67
N GLY A 463 8.97 -10.23 9.26
CA GLY A 463 8.86 -11.50 8.54
C GLY A 463 7.47 -11.75 7.93
N LEU A 464 6.40 -11.37 8.63
CA LEU A 464 5.03 -11.46 8.10
C LEU A 464 4.77 -10.43 7.00
N VAL A 465 5.22 -9.18 7.19
CA VAL A 465 5.12 -8.12 6.18
C VAL A 465 5.90 -8.49 4.92
N ASP A 466 7.09 -9.06 5.06
CA ASP A 466 7.86 -9.54 3.93
C ASP A 466 7.10 -10.65 3.19
N LYS A 467 6.69 -11.71 3.90
CA LYS A 467 6.00 -12.86 3.31
C LYS A 467 4.72 -12.47 2.55
N PHE A 468 3.87 -11.63 3.13
CA PHE A 468 2.52 -11.39 2.61
C PHE A 468 2.32 -10.06 1.90
N ILE A 469 3.32 -9.18 1.88
CA ILE A 469 3.22 -7.87 1.19
C ILE A 469 4.43 -7.63 0.29
N ASN A 470 5.64 -7.62 0.84
CA ASN A 470 6.82 -7.23 0.05
C ASN A 470 7.23 -8.29 -0.98
N THR A 471 7.18 -9.57 -0.62
CA THR A 471 7.50 -10.69 -1.51
C THR A 471 6.48 -10.85 -2.64
N PRO A 472 5.14 -10.80 -2.40
CA PRO A 472 4.17 -10.75 -3.49
C PRO A 472 4.39 -9.60 -4.45
N ALA A 473 4.72 -8.40 -3.95
CA ALA A 473 5.07 -7.28 -4.81
C ALA A 473 6.35 -7.55 -5.63
N LEU A 474 7.41 -8.06 -5.00
CA LEU A 474 8.66 -8.41 -5.70
C LEU A 474 8.42 -9.45 -6.81
N VAL A 475 7.76 -10.56 -6.47
CA VAL A 475 7.44 -11.63 -7.44
C VAL A 475 6.61 -11.06 -8.58
N LEU A 476 5.59 -10.26 -8.28
CA LEU A 476 4.75 -9.63 -9.30
C LEU A 476 5.57 -8.70 -10.21
N GLN A 477 6.44 -7.87 -9.65
CA GLN A 477 7.27 -6.94 -10.42
C GLN A 477 8.23 -7.69 -11.35
N GLU A 478 8.87 -8.75 -10.86
CA GLU A 478 9.77 -9.57 -11.69
C GLU A 478 9.03 -10.33 -12.79
N VAL A 479 7.81 -10.81 -12.51
CA VAL A 479 6.96 -11.43 -13.53
C VAL A 479 6.53 -10.42 -14.59
N LEU A 480 6.14 -9.20 -14.20
CA LEU A 480 5.81 -8.13 -15.14
C LEU A 480 7.02 -7.73 -16.00
N ASN A 481 8.20 -7.60 -15.39
CA ASN A 481 9.46 -7.37 -16.10
C ASN A 481 9.77 -8.51 -17.08
N ARG A 482 9.39 -9.74 -16.73
CA ARG A 482 9.52 -10.86 -17.65
C ARG A 482 8.51 -10.80 -18.79
N PHE A 483 7.25 -10.47 -18.53
CA PHE A 483 6.22 -10.35 -19.57
C PHE A 483 6.54 -9.20 -20.55
N VAL A 484 7.12 -8.11 -20.05
CA VAL A 484 7.46 -6.92 -20.83
C VAL A 484 8.89 -6.46 -20.51
N PRO A 485 9.93 -7.13 -21.03
CA PRO A 485 11.32 -6.75 -20.79
C PRO A 485 11.59 -5.30 -21.20
N GLY A 486 12.16 -4.52 -20.28
CA GLY A 486 12.42 -3.09 -20.48
C GLY A 486 11.19 -2.17 -20.40
N GLY A 487 10.00 -2.72 -20.15
CA GLY A 487 8.75 -1.95 -20.12
C GLY A 487 8.70 -0.87 -19.04
N ALA A 488 9.40 -1.04 -17.92
CA ALA A 488 9.51 -0.01 -16.89
C ALA A 488 10.10 1.31 -17.44
N LYS A 489 11.19 1.18 -18.20
CA LYS A 489 11.89 2.29 -18.86
C LYS A 489 11.18 2.78 -20.13
N ASN A 490 10.54 1.87 -20.86
CA ASN A 490 9.80 2.18 -22.08
C ASN A 490 8.34 1.68 -21.98
N PRO A 491 7.47 2.42 -21.25
CA PRO A 491 6.08 2.01 -20.98
C PRO A 491 5.23 1.65 -22.20
N PRO A 492 5.39 2.27 -23.40
CA PRO A 492 4.71 1.84 -24.61
C PRO A 492 4.85 0.34 -24.96
N LEU A 493 5.90 -0.34 -24.49
CA LEU A 493 6.09 -1.78 -24.69
C LEU A 493 4.98 -2.64 -24.04
N PHE A 494 4.26 -2.11 -23.04
CA PHE A 494 3.16 -2.82 -22.38
C PHE A 494 1.89 -2.91 -23.23
N LYS A 495 1.74 -2.03 -24.23
CA LYS A 495 0.54 -1.91 -25.03
C LYS A 495 0.19 -3.26 -25.68
N GLU A 496 -1.05 -3.70 -25.49
CA GLU A 496 -1.58 -4.98 -26.00
C GLU A 496 -0.86 -6.25 -25.50
N LYS A 497 0.11 -6.15 -24.57
CA LYS A 497 0.77 -7.34 -24.00
C LYS A 497 -0.21 -8.11 -23.13
N GLU A 498 -0.18 -9.44 -23.25
CA GLU A 498 -1.10 -10.37 -22.58
C GLU A 498 -0.36 -11.26 -21.58
N GLY A 499 -1.04 -11.56 -20.47
CA GLY A 499 -0.53 -12.45 -19.43
C GLY A 499 -1.47 -12.48 -18.23
N SER A 500 -1.44 -13.56 -17.46
CA SER A 500 -2.24 -13.70 -16.25
C SER A 500 -1.33 -14.03 -15.07
N ILE A 501 -1.49 -13.27 -13.98
CA ILE A 501 -0.77 -13.47 -12.72
C ILE A 501 -1.84 -13.70 -11.66
N ILE A 502 -1.79 -14.82 -10.96
CA ILE A 502 -2.82 -15.22 -10.00
C ILE A 502 -2.14 -15.39 -8.65
N ILE A 503 -2.50 -14.56 -7.68
CA ILE A 503 -2.07 -14.69 -6.29
C ILE A 503 -3.15 -15.47 -5.55
N ILE A 504 -2.77 -16.54 -4.86
CA ILE A 504 -3.66 -17.37 -4.04
C ILE A 504 -3.22 -17.23 -2.59
N GLY A 505 -4.12 -16.68 -1.77
CA GLY A 505 -3.92 -16.49 -0.34
C GLY A 505 -3.61 -15.04 0.09
N PRO A 506 -3.31 -14.82 1.38
CA PRO A 506 -3.22 -15.84 2.41
C PRO A 506 -4.57 -16.48 2.72
N ASP A 507 -4.58 -17.78 3.04
CA ASP A 507 -5.84 -18.49 3.34
C ASP A 507 -6.43 -18.07 4.69
N MET A 508 -7.76 -18.13 4.80
CA MET A 508 -8.41 -18.02 6.10
C MET A 508 -8.15 -19.27 6.95
N PRO A 509 -8.07 -19.13 8.29
CA PRO A 509 -8.04 -20.26 9.19
C PRO A 509 -9.36 -21.07 9.11
N VAL A 510 -9.24 -22.39 9.17
CA VAL A 510 -10.32 -23.36 9.02
C VAL A 510 -10.73 -23.93 10.38
N GLY A 511 -12.03 -24.15 10.57
CA GLY A 511 -12.58 -24.92 11.67
C GLY A 511 -13.55 -24.15 12.58
N SER A 512 -14.43 -24.89 13.25
CA SER A 512 -15.50 -24.33 14.09
C SER A 512 -15.02 -23.60 15.34
N LYS A 513 -13.77 -23.81 15.76
CA LYS A 513 -13.15 -23.15 16.92
C LYS A 513 -12.34 -21.90 16.56
N VAL A 514 -12.19 -21.59 15.27
CA VAL A 514 -11.47 -20.39 14.81
C VAL A 514 -12.25 -19.15 15.23
N THR A 515 -11.58 -18.21 15.88
CA THR A 515 -12.23 -17.01 16.41
C THR A 515 -12.26 -15.86 15.39
N GLY A 516 -13.05 -14.83 15.66
CA GLY A 516 -12.98 -13.57 14.91
C GLY A 516 -11.59 -12.92 15.00
N LYS A 517 -10.86 -13.14 16.10
CA LYS A 517 -9.49 -12.63 16.29
C LYS A 517 -8.53 -13.25 15.29
N ASP A 518 -8.60 -14.55 15.07
CA ASP A 518 -7.69 -15.26 14.15
C ASP A 518 -7.93 -14.84 12.69
N ARG A 519 -9.19 -14.63 12.32
CA ARG A 519 -9.56 -14.09 11.01
C ARG A 519 -9.09 -12.65 10.82
N ALA A 520 -9.23 -11.80 11.84
CA ALA A 520 -8.80 -10.41 11.78
C ALA A 520 -7.28 -10.29 11.54
N LYS A 521 -6.46 -11.20 12.06
CA LYS A 521 -5.01 -11.23 11.81
C LYS A 521 -4.69 -11.48 10.33
N VAL A 522 -5.38 -12.43 9.69
CA VAL A 522 -5.22 -12.71 8.24
C VAL A 522 -5.70 -11.53 7.41
N GLU A 523 -6.79 -10.88 7.83
CA GLU A 523 -7.33 -9.72 7.15
C GLU A 523 -6.35 -8.54 7.08
N VAL A 524 -5.39 -8.40 8.01
CA VAL A 524 -4.30 -7.40 7.88
C VAL A 524 -3.60 -7.51 6.54
N PHE A 525 -3.27 -8.74 6.13
CA PHE A 525 -2.51 -9.00 4.93
C PHE A 525 -3.40 -9.08 3.68
N ARG A 526 -4.61 -9.64 3.80
CA ARG A 526 -5.60 -9.59 2.69
C ARG A 526 -6.00 -8.15 2.36
N GLY A 527 -6.18 -7.32 3.38
CA GLY A 527 -6.43 -5.89 3.25
C GLY A 527 -5.29 -5.12 2.60
N ALA A 528 -4.06 -5.65 2.62
CA ALA A 528 -2.97 -5.10 1.83
C ALA A 528 -3.11 -5.44 0.34
N LEU A 529 -3.39 -6.72 0.04
CA LEU A 529 -3.40 -7.24 -1.32
C LEU A 529 -4.58 -6.72 -2.14
N ARG A 530 -5.77 -6.55 -1.55
CA ARG A 530 -6.98 -6.10 -2.28
C ARG A 530 -6.80 -4.76 -2.99
N PRO A 531 -6.53 -3.64 -2.29
CA PRO A 531 -6.35 -2.35 -2.95
C PRO A 531 -5.05 -2.30 -3.77
N PHE A 532 -4.04 -3.11 -3.44
CA PHE A 532 -2.83 -3.26 -4.24
C PHE A 532 -3.13 -3.83 -5.64
N VAL A 533 -3.75 -5.01 -5.74
CA VAL A 533 -4.04 -5.65 -7.04
C VAL A 533 -4.99 -4.81 -7.87
N THR A 534 -6.00 -4.19 -7.24
CA THR A 534 -6.94 -3.29 -7.94
C THR A 534 -6.23 -2.06 -8.50
N THR A 535 -5.31 -1.46 -7.73
CA THR A 535 -4.50 -0.31 -8.19
C THR A 535 -3.60 -0.69 -9.36
N VAL A 536 -2.86 -1.80 -9.27
CA VAL A 536 -1.92 -2.22 -10.32
C VAL A 536 -2.68 -2.63 -11.59
N ASN A 537 -3.84 -3.30 -11.48
CA ASN A 537 -4.66 -3.59 -12.66
C ASN A 537 -5.15 -2.32 -13.36
N GLN A 538 -5.54 -1.28 -12.61
CA GLN A 538 -5.96 -0.02 -13.22
C GLN A 538 -4.79 0.68 -13.95
N GLU A 539 -3.58 0.59 -13.41
CA GLU A 539 -2.37 1.07 -14.10
C GLU A 539 -2.13 0.28 -15.40
N LEU A 540 -2.19 -1.05 -15.33
CA LEU A 540 -2.02 -1.92 -16.49
C LEU A 540 -3.07 -1.63 -17.58
N SER A 541 -4.36 -1.57 -17.23
CA SER A 541 -5.44 -1.39 -18.20
C SER A 541 -5.54 0.05 -18.71
N ASP A 542 -5.67 1.01 -17.80
CA ASP A 542 -6.12 2.36 -18.15
C ASP A 542 -4.95 3.25 -18.56
N VAL A 543 -3.75 3.00 -18.00
CA VAL A 543 -2.55 3.81 -18.24
C VAL A 543 -1.65 3.15 -19.28
N LEU A 544 -1.21 1.91 -19.04
CA LEU A 544 -0.25 1.20 -19.87
C LEU A 544 -0.89 0.52 -21.10
N LYS A 545 -2.22 0.50 -21.18
CA LYS A 545 -3.00 -0.16 -22.25
C LYS A 545 -2.60 -1.63 -22.44
N SER A 546 -2.28 -2.29 -21.34
CA SER A 546 -1.90 -3.69 -21.28
C SER A 546 -3.13 -4.58 -21.08
N LYS A 547 -3.06 -5.78 -21.64
CA LYS A 547 -4.01 -6.87 -21.41
C LYS A 547 -3.52 -7.84 -20.32
N ILE A 548 -2.38 -7.57 -19.68
CA ILE A 548 -1.94 -8.31 -18.50
C ILE A 548 -2.94 -8.05 -17.36
N ARG A 549 -3.33 -9.11 -16.65
CA ARG A 549 -4.19 -9.01 -15.46
C ARG A 549 -3.60 -9.74 -14.27
N ILE A 550 -3.83 -9.15 -13.10
CA ILE A 550 -3.42 -9.70 -11.81
C ILE A 550 -4.70 -10.06 -11.06
N HIS A 551 -4.90 -11.33 -10.77
CA HIS A 551 -6.06 -11.81 -10.03
C HIS A 551 -5.63 -12.22 -8.62
N LEU A 552 -6.49 -11.96 -7.64
CA LEU A 552 -6.30 -12.34 -6.25
C LEU A 552 -7.41 -13.30 -5.85
N ILE A 553 -7.05 -14.54 -5.54
CA ILE A 553 -7.95 -15.54 -4.96
C ILE A 553 -7.70 -15.55 -3.46
N LEU A 554 -8.76 -15.44 -2.66
CA LEU A 554 -8.73 -15.41 -1.20
C LEU A 554 -9.46 -16.61 -0.61
N PRO A 555 -8.79 -17.78 -0.46
CA PRO A 555 -9.38 -19.05 -0.02
C PRO A 555 -9.93 -19.06 1.41
N GLY A 556 -10.99 -19.81 1.64
CA GLY A 556 -11.66 -19.95 2.92
C GLY A 556 -12.68 -18.83 3.19
N SER A 557 -13.52 -19.07 4.18
CA SER A 557 -14.73 -18.32 4.44
C SER A 557 -14.83 -17.81 5.88
N ILE A 558 -15.72 -16.85 6.10
CA ILE A 558 -15.98 -16.28 7.42
C ILE A 558 -16.58 -17.29 8.40
N ASP A 559 -17.31 -18.30 7.92
CA ASP A 559 -17.85 -19.39 8.76
C ASP A 559 -16.80 -20.47 9.10
N GLY A 560 -15.59 -20.39 8.51
CA GLY A 560 -14.49 -21.31 8.77
C GLY A 560 -14.57 -22.62 8.00
N ALA A 561 -15.33 -22.67 6.89
CA ALA A 561 -15.34 -23.80 5.98
C ALA A 561 -13.96 -24.03 5.34
N GLU A 562 -13.69 -25.29 4.99
CA GLU A 562 -12.52 -25.66 4.20
C GLU A 562 -12.60 -25.03 2.80
N SER A 563 -11.45 -24.67 2.26
CA SER A 563 -11.39 -24.11 0.92
C SER A 563 -11.61 -25.18 -0.15
N ASP A 564 -12.47 -24.89 -1.12
CA ASP A 564 -12.75 -25.76 -2.25
C ASP A 564 -11.74 -25.54 -3.39
N ASN A 565 -10.77 -26.44 -3.49
CA ASN A 565 -9.77 -26.43 -4.55
C ASN A 565 -10.39 -26.55 -5.96
N SER A 566 -11.59 -27.11 -6.11
CA SER A 566 -12.30 -27.18 -7.39
C SER A 566 -12.77 -25.81 -7.85
N LYS A 567 -13.27 -24.98 -6.92
CA LYS A 567 -13.63 -23.58 -7.22
C LYS A 567 -12.40 -22.74 -7.53
N ILE A 568 -11.31 -22.93 -6.80
CA ILE A 568 -10.02 -22.29 -7.10
C ILE A 568 -9.55 -22.68 -8.51
N LEU A 569 -9.61 -23.97 -8.86
CA LEU A 569 -9.24 -24.46 -10.19
C LEU A 569 -10.12 -23.84 -11.29
N ASN A 570 -11.43 -23.74 -11.06
CA ASN A 570 -12.36 -23.07 -11.98
C ASN A 570 -11.99 -21.60 -12.20
N ALA A 571 -11.62 -20.88 -11.14
CA ALA A 571 -11.14 -19.50 -11.23
C ALA A 571 -9.82 -19.39 -12.00
N VAL A 572 -8.85 -20.27 -11.72
CA VAL A 572 -7.59 -20.35 -12.49
C VAL A 572 -7.87 -20.58 -13.98
N ASN A 573 -8.82 -21.46 -14.30
CA ASN A 573 -9.23 -21.73 -15.68
C ASN A 573 -9.90 -20.53 -16.36
N PHE A 574 -10.72 -19.76 -15.64
CA PHE A 574 -11.38 -18.56 -16.15
C PHE A 574 -10.39 -17.41 -16.35
N PHE A 575 -9.49 -17.15 -15.39
CA PHE A 575 -8.57 -16.01 -15.39
C PHE A 575 -7.47 -16.04 -16.46
N LYS A 576 -7.30 -17.18 -17.14
CA LYS A 576 -6.42 -17.27 -18.33
C LYS A 576 -7.14 -16.97 -19.65
N THR A 577 -8.47 -16.77 -19.63
CA THR A 577 -9.25 -16.55 -20.86
C THR A 577 -9.27 -15.07 -21.26
N GLY A 578 -9.53 -14.81 -22.55
CA GLY A 578 -9.74 -13.45 -23.04
C GLY A 578 -10.92 -12.73 -22.38
N LYS A 579 -11.92 -13.47 -21.86
CA LYS A 579 -13.08 -12.90 -21.15
C LYS A 579 -12.67 -12.24 -19.82
N ALA A 580 -11.68 -12.79 -19.14
CA ALA A 580 -11.19 -12.22 -17.88
C ALA A 580 -10.46 -10.88 -18.08
N ILE A 581 -9.88 -10.64 -19.26
CA ILE A 581 -9.14 -9.39 -19.57
C ILE A 581 -10.04 -8.15 -19.48
N THR A 582 -11.31 -8.30 -19.88
CA THR A 582 -12.30 -7.21 -19.88
C THR A 582 -13.10 -7.13 -18.58
N ASN A 583 -12.94 -8.08 -17.65
CA ASN A 583 -13.66 -8.07 -16.38
C ASN A 583 -12.97 -7.10 -15.39
N SER A 584 -13.77 -6.32 -14.65
CA SER A 584 -13.27 -5.49 -13.55
C SER A 584 -13.06 -6.28 -12.26
N GLU A 585 -13.70 -7.44 -12.12
CA GLU A 585 -13.58 -8.35 -10.98
C GLU A 585 -12.23 -9.05 -10.99
N VAL A 586 -11.31 -8.56 -10.17
CA VAL A 586 -9.94 -9.06 -10.07
C VAL A 586 -9.64 -9.70 -8.72
N ILE A 587 -10.60 -9.66 -7.79
CA ILE A 587 -10.52 -10.30 -6.47
C ILE A 587 -11.64 -11.34 -6.39
N TYR A 588 -11.30 -12.55 -5.95
CA TYR A 588 -12.22 -13.68 -5.91
C TYR A 588 -12.21 -14.36 -4.55
N TYR A 589 -13.40 -14.49 -3.96
CA TYR A 589 -13.64 -15.26 -2.74
C TYR A 589 -14.34 -16.58 -3.11
N PRO A 590 -13.60 -17.68 -3.33
CA PRO A 590 -14.18 -18.95 -3.80
C PRO A 590 -15.18 -19.56 -2.82
N ASP A 591 -14.95 -19.36 -1.53
CA ASP A 591 -15.63 -20.11 -0.48
C ASP A 591 -16.72 -19.29 0.23
N GLU A 592 -16.80 -17.99 -0.06
CA GLU A 592 -17.88 -17.16 0.43
C GLU A 592 -19.15 -17.42 -0.39
N THR A 593 -20.17 -17.98 0.27
CA THR A 593 -21.49 -18.12 -0.33
C THR A 593 -22.29 -16.87 -0.06
N ARG A 594 -22.48 -16.03 -1.09
CA ARG A 594 -23.55 -15.03 -1.10
C ARG A 594 -24.34 -15.23 -2.39
N THR A 595 -25.53 -15.81 -2.24
CA THR A 595 -26.60 -15.78 -3.25
C THR A 595 -27.08 -14.36 -3.48
#